data_AF-A0A4Q2ZC19-F1
#
_entry.id   AF-A0A4Q2ZC19-F1
#
_cell.length_a   1.000
_cell.length_b   1.000
_cell.length_c   1.000
_cell.angle_alpha   90.00
_cell.angle_beta   90.00
_cell.angle_gamma   90.00
#
_symmetry.space_group_name_H-M   'P 1'
#
loop_
_entity.id
_entity.type
_entity.pdbx_description
1 polymer ?
#
loop_
_entity_poly.entity_id
_entity_poly.type
_entity_poly.pdbx_seq_one_letter_code
_entity_poly.pdbx_strand_id
1 'polypeptide(L)' 'QIVTVAEPIRSGQGKVRVGDGEWLAHGPDAPAGAHVRIIGAEGTSLTVEPVVA' A
#
# COMPACT_ATOMS: atom_id res chain seq x y z
N GLN A 1 9.10 -5.05 1.06
CA GLN A 1 9.57 -3.69 0.72
C GLN A 1 8.67 -2.67 1.41
N ILE A 2 9.19 -1.61 2.03
CA ILE A 2 8.35 -0.55 2.64
C ILE A 2 8.10 0.52 1.59
N VAL A 3 6.85 0.94 1.49
CA VAL A 3 6.37 1.96 0.56
C VAL A 3 5.43 2.91 1.26
N THR A 4 5.19 4.06 0.65
CA THR A 4 4.31 5.09 1.19
C THR A 4 2.95 4.98 0.52
N VAL A 5 1.88 5.03 1.31
CA VAL A 5 0.51 5.13 0.84
C VAL A 5 0.33 6.47 0.13
N ALA A 6 0.05 6.45 -1.16
CA ALA A 6 -0.18 7.64 -1.97
C ALA A 6 -1.65 8.07 -1.89
N GLU A 7 -2.56 7.11 -2.06
CA GLU A 7 -3.99 7.27 -1.80
C GLU A 7 -4.40 6.41 -0.60
N PRO A 8 -5.19 6.95 0.33
CA PRO A 8 -5.53 6.25 1.57
C PRO A 8 -6.19 4.91 1.26
N ILE A 9 -5.71 3.86 1.92
CA ILE A 9 -6.35 2.55 1.87
C ILE A 9 -7.62 2.65 2.72
N ARG A 10 -8.78 2.47 2.08
CA ARG A 10 -10.09 2.48 2.71
C ARG A 10 -10.89 1.29 2.22
N SER A 11 -11.55 0.59 3.14
CA SER A 11 -12.32 -0.62 2.81
C SER A 11 -11.47 -1.67 2.09
N GLY A 12 -10.17 -1.75 2.43
CA GLY A 12 -9.28 -2.74 1.86
C GLY A 12 -8.60 -2.38 0.53
N GLN A 13 -8.81 -1.17 -0.01
CA GLN A 13 -8.23 -0.75 -1.29
C GLN A 13 -7.71 0.69 -1.24
N GLY A 14 -6.54 0.92 -1.82
CA GLY A 14 -5.93 2.24 -1.99
C GLY A 14 -4.78 2.19 -2.99
N LYS A 15 -3.86 3.14 -2.90
CA LYS A 15 -2.64 3.15 -3.74
C LYS A 15 -1.40 3.42 -2.93
N VAL A 16 -0.31 2.80 -3.34
CA VAL A 16 1.03 3.02 -2.76
C VAL A 16 1.98 3.50 -3.84
N ARG A 17 2.96 4.31 -3.44
CA ARG A 17 4.03 4.76 -4.32
C ARG A 17 5.22 3.81 -4.24
N VAL A 18 5.55 3.22 -5.39
CA VAL A 18 6.67 2.29 -5.56
C VAL A 18 7.62 2.87 -6.61
N GLY A 19 8.80 3.31 -6.17
CA GLY A 19 9.70 4.08 -7.03
C GLY A 19 9.02 5.38 -7.47
N ASP A 20 8.93 5.59 -8.79
CA ASP A 20 8.29 6.77 -9.39
C ASP A 20 6.82 6.56 -9.79
N GLY A 21 6.29 5.35 -9.59
CA GLY A 21 4.93 4.97 -10.00
C GLY A 21 3.97 4.74 -8.83
N GLU A 22 2.68 4.95 -9.07
CA GLU A 22 1.61 4.55 -8.15
C GLU A 22 1.06 3.17 -8.53
N TRP A 23 0.87 2.33 -7.52
CA TRP A 23 0.40 0.96 -7.68
C TRP A 23 -0.84 0.74 -6.82
N LEU A 24 -1.76 -0.09 -7.31
CA LEU A 24 -2.91 -0.52 -6.52
C LEU A 24 -2.41 -1.30 -5.30
N ALA A 25 -3.01 -1.01 -4.14
CA ALA A 25 -2.69 -1.66 -2.89
C ALA A 25 -3.95 -2.22 -2.23
N HIS A 26 -3.84 -3.44 -1.73
CA HIS A 26 -4.83 -4.10 -0.90
C HIS A 26 -4.26 -4.38 0.47
N GLY A 27 -4.99 -4.03 1.51
CA GLY A 27 -4.54 -4.24 2.88
C GLY A 27 -5.42 -3.52 3.89
N PRO A 28 -5.04 -3.54 5.17
CA PRO A 28 -5.74 -2.80 6.22
C PRO A 28 -5.79 -1.30 5.93
N ASP A 29 -6.81 -0.63 6.48
CA ASP A 29 -7.00 0.80 6.30
C ASP A 29 -5.77 1.59 6.77
N ALA A 30 -5.30 2.48 5.91
CA ALA A 30 -4.10 3.26 6.14
C ALA A 30 -4.27 4.67 5.54
N PRO A 31 -3.93 5.74 6.26
CA PRO A 31 -4.02 7.08 5.73
C PRO A 31 -2.96 7.33 4.65
N ALA A 32 -3.22 8.31 3.77
CA ALA A 32 -2.19 8.79 2.85
C ALA A 32 -0.96 9.29 3.62
N GLY A 33 0.23 8.97 3.11
CA GLY A 33 1.50 9.23 3.77
C GLY A 33 1.91 8.16 4.80
N ALA A 34 1.05 7.20 5.14
CA ALA A 34 1.44 6.08 5.98
C ALA A 34 2.48 5.20 5.29
N HIS A 35 3.36 4.59 6.07
CA HIS A 35 4.22 3.53 5.58
C HIS A 35 3.49 2.20 5.68
N VAL A 36 3.61 1.39 4.64
CA VAL A 36 3.10 0.01 4.59
C VAL A 36 4.17 -0.90 3.99
N ARG A 37 4.13 -2.18 4.33
CA ARG A 37 5.05 -3.19 3.83
C ARG A 37 4.34 -4.03 2.78
N ILE A 38 4.90 -4.07 1.57
CA ILE A 38 4.47 -5.02 0.53
C ILE A 38 4.83 -6.43 0.98
N ILE A 39 3.83 -7.29 1.03
CA ILE A 39 3.92 -8.72 1.36
C ILE A 39 3.59 -9.63 0.18
N GLY A 40 2.93 -9.11 -0.85
CA GLY A 40 2.56 -9.85 -2.05
C GLY A 40 2.33 -8.94 -3.23
N ALA A 41 2.35 -9.51 -4.43
CA ALA A 41 2.04 -8.82 -5.67
C ALA A 41 1.22 -9.76 -6.56
N GLU A 42 0.05 -9.32 -6.99
CA GLU A 42 -0.85 -10.04 -7.88
C GLU A 42 -1.18 -9.17 -9.10
N GLY A 43 -0.52 -9.47 -10.22
CA GLY A 43 -0.69 -8.72 -11.46
C GLY A 43 -0.32 -7.24 -11.30
N THR A 44 -1.34 -6.37 -11.31
CA THR A 44 -1.21 -4.91 -11.17
C THR A 44 -1.52 -4.39 -9.77
N SER A 45 -1.74 -5.30 -8.81
CA SER A 45 -2.06 -4.94 -7.43
C SER A 45 -1.07 -5.53 -6.43
N LEU A 46 -0.85 -4.81 -5.33
CA LEU A 46 0.09 -5.16 -4.28
C LEU A 46 -0.65 -5.44 -3.00
N THR A 47 -0.33 -6.53 -2.32
CA THR A 47 -0.83 -6.80 -0.97
C THR A 47 0.12 -6.16 0.03
N VAL A 48 -0.42 -5.36 0.94
CA VAL A 48 0.34 -4.59 1.91
C VAL A 48 -0.17 -4.79 3.34
N GLU A 49 0.74 -4.67 4.29
CA GLU A 49 0.47 -4.72 5.72
C GLU A 49 0.96 -3.42 6.39
N PRO A 50 0.30 -2.96 7.46
CA PRO A 50 0.79 -1.85 8.27
C PRO A 50 2.16 -2.18 8.86
N VAL A 51 3.08 -1.21 8.87
CA VAL A 51 4.43 -1.40 9.47
C VAL A 51 4.47 -1.03 10.96
N VAL A 52 3.31 -1.02 11.63
CA VAL A 52 3.24 -0.77 13.07
C VAL A 52 3.65 -2.02 13.85
N ALA A 53 4.51 -1.81 14.86
CA ALA A 53 4.77 -2.74 15.95
C ALA A 53 3.64 -2.68 16.98
#